data_AF-A0A1G6CG09-F1
#
_entry.id   AF-A0A1G6CG09-F1
#
_cell.length_a   1.000
_cell.length_b   1.000
_cell.length_c   1.000
_cell.angle_alpha   90.00
_cell.angle_beta   90.00
_cell.angle_gamma   90.00
#
_symmetry.space_group_name_H-M   'P 1'
#
loop_
_entity.id
_entity.type
_entity.pdbx_description
1 polymer ?
#
loop_
_entity_poly.entity_id
_entity_poly.type
_entity_poly.pdbx_seq_one_letter_code
_entity_poly.pdbx_strand_id
1 'polypeptide(L)'
;MRVSDKGLAFIADHEGVVTRAYRDVAGVWTIGVGHTAAAGAPKPRAGMTITRAEAFAILARDLPRYERRVAAALAAIGQRAFDGAVSFDFNTGAVHRASWVKAYRAGNLTAARLGLMKWVKAGGRTVRGLVRRREAEARLIFDGDYGHATVTAEPRADVTTYQAQLATLGFPVGTLDGIAGPATRAAVLAYQRTHDDLVDDGIAGPATRASLARDIAARKRVAEIGAGSLAVGGTAGIAAGSDPLLVGVAVGLVVLLLASGFFAWRYRGELRRFLRTIRGV
;
A
#
# COMPACT_ATOMS: atom_id res chain seq x y z
N MET A 1 24.66 1.19 -12.22
CA MET A 1 23.62 0.58 -11.38
C MET A 1 22.36 1.41 -11.50
N ARG A 2 21.19 0.80 -11.32
CA ARG A 2 19.89 1.49 -11.26
C ARG A 2 19.23 1.21 -9.93
N VAL A 3 18.34 2.09 -9.49
CA VAL A 3 17.57 1.88 -8.26
C VAL A 3 16.66 0.66 -8.43
N SER A 4 16.57 -0.19 -7.40
CA SER A 4 15.67 -1.36 -7.42
C SER A 4 14.21 -0.97 -7.19
N ASP A 5 13.27 -1.88 -7.46
CA ASP A 5 11.85 -1.65 -7.15
C ASP A 5 11.61 -1.36 -5.65
N LYS A 6 12.38 -2.01 -4.78
CA LYS A 6 12.36 -1.74 -3.33
C LYS A 6 12.91 -0.34 -3.01
N GLY A 7 13.93 0.09 -3.73
CA GLY A 7 14.47 1.45 -3.64
C GLY A 7 13.49 2.51 -4.13
N LEU A 8 12.76 2.25 -5.22
CA LEU A 8 11.68 3.13 -5.70
C LEU A 8 10.60 3.30 -4.64
N ALA A 9 10.15 2.20 -4.04
CA ALA A 9 9.17 2.22 -2.95
C ALA A 9 9.69 2.98 -1.73
N PHE A 10 10.96 2.78 -1.36
CA PHE A 10 11.60 3.46 -0.24
C PHE A 10 11.67 4.99 -0.45
N ILE A 11 12.04 5.44 -1.65
CA ILE A 11 12.06 6.88 -1.99
C ILE A 11 10.64 7.45 -1.96
N ALA A 12 9.68 6.76 -2.58
CA ALA A 12 8.29 7.20 -2.65
C ALA A 12 7.62 7.31 -1.26
N ASP A 13 7.98 6.46 -0.29
CA ASP A 13 7.46 6.52 1.07
C ASP A 13 7.91 7.80 1.81
N HIS A 14 9.11 8.30 1.51
CA HIS A 14 9.63 9.52 2.12
C HIS A 14 9.16 10.81 1.45
N GLU A 15 8.97 10.79 0.14
CA GLU A 15 8.55 11.96 -0.65
C GLU A 15 7.02 12.11 -0.71
N GLY A 16 6.29 11.00 -0.55
CA GLY A 16 4.86 10.92 -0.79
C GLY A 16 4.53 10.73 -2.27
N VAL A 17 3.35 10.16 -2.53
CA VAL A 17 2.81 9.96 -3.87
C VAL A 17 1.53 10.76 -4.00
N VAL A 18 1.53 11.75 -4.90
CA VAL A 18 0.34 12.57 -5.18
C VAL A 18 -0.13 12.31 -6.61
N THR A 19 -1.25 11.60 -6.74
CA THR A 19 -1.79 11.15 -8.04
C THR A 19 -2.57 12.21 -8.80
N ARG A 20 -2.82 13.37 -8.20
CA ARG A 20 -3.46 14.54 -8.83
C ARG A 20 -2.49 15.71 -8.82
N ALA A 21 -2.29 16.35 -9.98
CA ALA A 21 -1.42 17.51 -10.07
C ALA A 21 -1.87 18.63 -9.12
N TYR A 22 -0.93 19.19 -8.38
CA TYR A 22 -1.13 20.30 -7.44
C TYR A 22 -0.07 21.38 -7.66
N ARG A 23 -0.31 22.57 -7.12
CA ARG A 23 0.73 23.61 -7.04
C ARG A 23 1.43 23.51 -5.70
N ASP A 24 2.75 23.41 -5.72
CA ASP A 24 3.54 23.47 -4.49
C ASP A 24 3.58 24.89 -3.89
N VAL A 25 4.32 25.05 -2.79
CA VAL A 25 4.47 26.36 -2.11
C VAL A 25 5.17 27.42 -2.97
N ALA A 26 5.88 27.01 -4.03
CA ALA A 26 6.51 27.89 -5.00
C ALA A 26 5.61 28.15 -6.24
N GLY A 27 4.39 27.62 -6.25
CA GLY A 27 3.42 27.77 -7.34
C GLY A 27 3.68 26.88 -8.55
N VAL A 28 4.62 25.93 -8.46
CA VAL A 28 4.99 25.02 -9.56
C VAL A 28 4.05 23.83 -9.58
N TRP A 29 3.60 23.44 -10.79
CA TRP A 29 2.79 22.24 -10.97
C TRP A 29 3.62 20.98 -10.74
N THR A 30 3.18 20.16 -9.78
CA THR A 30 3.86 18.96 -9.30
C THR A 30 2.88 17.77 -9.28
N ILE A 31 3.36 16.58 -9.64
CA ILE A 31 2.57 15.33 -9.62
C ILE A 31 3.47 14.12 -9.29
N GLY A 32 2.87 13.00 -8.89
CA GLY A 32 3.58 11.77 -8.58
C GLY A 32 4.49 11.93 -7.36
N VAL A 33 5.77 11.63 -7.54
CA VAL A 33 6.81 11.72 -6.51
C VAL A 33 7.69 12.95 -6.80
N GLY A 34 7.17 14.14 -6.52
CA GLY A 34 7.89 15.39 -6.73
C GLY A 34 8.21 15.74 -8.20
N HIS A 35 7.51 15.13 -9.17
CA HIS A 35 7.78 15.37 -10.60
C HIS A 35 7.24 16.73 -11.03
N THR A 36 8.06 17.50 -11.72
CA THR A 36 7.72 18.81 -12.28
C THR A 36 8.07 18.87 -13.76
N ALA A 37 7.57 19.88 -14.49
CA ALA A 37 7.88 20.05 -15.91
C ALA A 37 9.39 20.21 -16.20
N ALA A 38 10.20 20.63 -15.21
CA ALA A 38 11.66 20.72 -15.33
C ALA A 38 12.34 19.35 -15.38
N ALA A 39 11.68 18.29 -14.90
CA ALA A 39 12.17 16.92 -14.99
C ALA A 39 11.84 16.25 -16.35
N GLY A 40 11.05 16.92 -17.20
CA GLY A 40 10.71 16.46 -18.54
C GLY A 40 9.22 16.11 -18.67
N ALA A 41 8.93 15.11 -19.51
CA ALA A 41 7.56 14.62 -19.68
C ALA A 41 7.20 13.56 -18.62
N PRO A 42 5.96 13.55 -18.11
CA PRO A 42 4.83 14.40 -18.50
C PRO A 42 4.84 15.77 -17.80
N LYS A 43 4.52 16.84 -18.52
CA LYS A 43 4.39 18.19 -17.95
C LYS A 43 3.12 18.30 -17.09
N PRO A 44 3.23 18.44 -15.75
CA PRO A 44 2.05 18.50 -14.89
C PRO A 44 1.22 19.76 -15.17
N ARG A 45 -0.11 19.62 -15.14
CA ARG A 45 -1.07 20.70 -15.42
C ARG A 45 -2.35 20.52 -14.64
N ALA A 46 -3.16 21.57 -14.54
CA ALA A 46 -4.45 21.54 -13.85
C ALA A 46 -5.32 20.37 -14.33
N GLY A 47 -5.94 19.66 -13.38
CA GLY A 47 -6.82 18.53 -13.68
C GLY A 47 -6.13 17.22 -14.07
N MET A 48 -4.80 17.22 -14.28
CA MET A 48 -4.06 16.00 -14.60
C MET A 48 -4.07 15.02 -13.42
N THR A 49 -4.40 13.76 -13.72
CA THR A 49 -4.35 12.64 -12.78
C THR A 49 -3.53 11.50 -13.38
N ILE A 50 -2.86 10.75 -12.52
CA ILE A 50 -2.09 9.55 -12.87
C ILE A 50 -2.38 8.45 -11.87
N THR A 51 -2.16 7.21 -12.26
CA THR A 51 -2.13 6.06 -11.35
C THR A 51 -0.84 6.07 -10.52
N ARG A 52 -0.83 5.31 -9.42
CA ARG A 52 0.39 5.12 -8.62
C ARG A 52 1.47 4.40 -9.42
N ALA A 53 1.10 3.42 -10.25
CA ALA A 53 2.05 2.74 -11.13
C ALA A 53 2.73 3.73 -12.12
N GLU A 54 1.95 4.64 -12.69
CA GLU A 54 2.50 5.72 -13.53
C GLU A 54 3.38 6.67 -12.74
N ALA A 55 3.03 6.99 -11.48
CA ALA A 55 3.87 7.81 -10.61
C ALA A 55 5.24 7.16 -10.34
N PHE A 56 5.29 5.83 -10.15
CA PHE A 56 6.53 5.08 -9.99
C PHE A 56 7.32 5.00 -11.31
N ALA A 57 6.64 4.83 -12.44
CA ALA A 57 7.28 4.88 -13.76
C ALA A 57 7.87 6.27 -14.05
N ILE A 58 7.19 7.34 -13.64
CA ILE A 58 7.72 8.71 -13.70
C ILE A 58 8.95 8.85 -12.80
N LEU A 59 8.85 8.43 -11.53
CA LEU A 59 9.98 8.46 -10.60
C LEU A 59 11.21 7.73 -11.19
N ALA A 60 11.02 6.52 -11.71
CA ALA A 60 12.11 5.75 -12.32
C ALA A 60 12.76 6.48 -13.52
N ARG A 61 12.02 7.31 -14.26
CA ARG A 61 12.56 8.15 -15.34
C ARG A 61 13.29 9.40 -14.83
N ASP A 62 12.96 9.89 -13.65
CA ASP A 62 13.59 11.07 -13.03
C ASP A 62 14.92 10.73 -12.31
N LEU A 63 15.05 9.48 -11.87
CA LEU A 63 16.21 9.01 -11.10
C LEU A 63 17.57 8.94 -11.82
N PRO A 64 17.70 8.78 -13.16
CA PRO A 64 19.00 8.59 -13.81
C PRO A 64 20.04 9.67 -13.50
N ARG A 65 19.64 10.92 -13.25
CA ARG A 65 20.59 11.97 -12.86
C ARG A 65 21.20 11.72 -11.47
N TYR A 66 20.41 11.23 -10.52
CA TYR A 66 20.86 10.91 -9.17
C TYR A 66 21.65 9.62 -9.15
N GLU A 67 21.21 8.61 -9.90
CA GLU A 67 21.93 7.34 -10.09
C GLU A 67 23.36 7.57 -10.59
N ARG A 68 23.55 8.44 -11.60
CA ARG A 68 24.88 8.81 -12.10
C ARG A 68 25.74 9.50 -11.04
N ARG A 69 25.16 10.42 -10.28
CA ARG A 69 25.87 11.16 -9.21
C ARG A 69 26.32 10.22 -8.09
N VAL A 70 25.45 9.29 -7.68
CA VAL A 70 25.77 8.28 -6.66
C VAL A 70 26.83 7.31 -7.18
N ALA A 71 26.68 6.80 -8.40
CA ALA A 71 27.66 5.90 -9.01
C ALA A 71 29.05 6.53 -9.11
N ALA A 72 29.12 7.82 -9.49
CA ALA A 72 30.38 8.56 -9.53
C ALA A 72 30.96 8.83 -8.13
N ALA A 73 30.10 9.10 -7.14
CA ALA A 73 30.53 9.49 -5.81
C ALA A 73 31.03 8.31 -4.96
N LEU A 74 30.39 7.14 -5.04
CA LEU A 74 30.62 6.01 -4.13
C LEU A 74 31.35 4.81 -4.77
N ALA A 75 31.58 4.81 -6.09
CA ALA A 75 32.15 3.69 -6.83
C ALA A 75 31.34 2.38 -6.63
N ALA A 76 31.97 1.21 -6.76
CA ALA A 76 31.30 -0.09 -6.66
C ALA A 76 30.74 -0.32 -5.24
N ILE A 77 29.41 -0.16 -5.09
CA ILE A 77 28.67 -0.39 -3.86
C ILE A 77 27.56 -1.43 -4.07
N GLY A 78 27.10 -2.07 -3.01
CA GLY A 78 25.97 -3.02 -3.09
C GLY A 78 24.64 -2.32 -3.41
N GLN A 79 23.71 -3.06 -4.03
CA GLN A 79 22.41 -2.52 -4.47
C GLN A 79 21.63 -1.78 -3.37
N ARG A 80 21.66 -2.27 -2.14
CA ARG A 80 20.94 -1.68 -1.00
C ARG A 80 21.54 -0.34 -0.59
N ALA A 81 22.87 -0.28 -0.52
CA ALA A 81 23.59 0.96 -0.28
C ALA A 81 23.40 1.96 -1.43
N PHE A 82 23.33 1.48 -2.67
CA PHE A 82 23.01 2.30 -3.82
C PHE A 82 21.62 2.93 -3.71
N ASP A 83 20.59 2.15 -3.39
CA ASP A 83 19.22 2.64 -3.25
C ASP A 83 19.09 3.70 -2.14
N GLY A 84 19.70 3.45 -0.97
CA GLY A 84 19.70 4.42 0.13
C GLY A 84 20.49 5.70 -0.20
N ALA A 85 21.61 5.58 -0.90
CA ALA A 85 22.40 6.74 -1.34
C ALA A 85 21.65 7.58 -2.39
N VAL A 86 20.89 6.95 -3.29
CA VAL A 86 20.02 7.67 -4.24
C VAL A 86 18.89 8.37 -3.50
N SER A 87 18.27 7.74 -2.49
CA SER A 87 17.27 8.42 -1.64
C SER A 87 17.84 9.64 -0.91
N PHE A 88 19.06 9.53 -0.39
CA PHE A 88 19.77 10.65 0.22
C PHE A 88 19.96 11.80 -0.77
N ASP A 89 20.39 11.47 -1.98
CA ASP A 89 20.74 12.44 -2.99
C ASP A 89 19.51 13.08 -3.65
N PHE A 90 18.42 12.33 -3.77
CA PHE A 90 17.13 12.83 -4.21
C PHE A 90 16.63 13.94 -3.29
N ASN A 91 16.78 13.76 -1.97
CA ASN A 91 16.37 14.75 -0.98
C ASN A 91 17.29 15.97 -0.90
N THR A 92 18.60 15.74 -0.89
CA THR A 92 19.58 16.78 -0.50
C THR A 92 20.32 17.38 -1.69
N GLY A 93 20.38 16.66 -2.81
CA GLY A 93 21.25 16.99 -3.93
C GLY A 93 22.72 17.10 -3.53
N ALA A 94 23.18 16.46 -2.46
CA ALA A 94 24.49 16.73 -1.86
C ALA A 94 25.46 15.54 -1.80
N VAL A 95 25.19 14.41 -2.45
CA VAL A 95 26.01 13.19 -2.34
C VAL A 95 27.50 13.45 -2.62
N HIS A 96 27.83 14.31 -3.59
CA HIS A 96 29.21 14.63 -3.97
C HIS A 96 30.03 15.35 -2.88
N ARG A 97 29.38 16.05 -1.94
CA ARG A 97 30.04 16.84 -0.89
C ARG A 97 29.79 16.33 0.53
N ALA A 98 28.95 15.32 0.69
CA ALA A 98 28.58 14.82 1.99
C ALA A 98 29.75 14.07 2.66
N SER A 99 30.10 14.46 3.89
CA SER A 99 31.23 13.85 4.60
C SER A 99 31.07 12.34 4.82
N TRP A 100 29.83 11.85 4.87
CA TRP A 100 29.55 10.42 5.02
C TRP A 100 30.00 9.60 3.81
N VAL A 101 29.94 10.17 2.60
CA VAL A 101 30.41 9.50 1.38
C VAL A 101 31.92 9.31 1.42
N LYS A 102 32.66 10.34 1.84
CA LYS A 102 34.12 10.25 2.05
C LYS A 102 34.46 9.18 3.09
N ALA A 103 33.75 9.16 4.22
CA ALA A 103 33.97 8.17 5.27
C ALA A 103 33.62 6.74 4.83
N TYR A 104 32.52 6.57 4.09
CA TYR A 104 32.10 5.28 3.54
C TYR A 104 33.17 4.69 2.62
N ARG A 105 33.69 5.50 1.69
CA ARG A 105 34.77 5.08 0.76
C ARG A 105 36.06 4.69 1.47
N ALA A 106 36.32 5.28 2.65
CA ALA A 106 37.46 4.93 3.48
C ALA A 106 37.21 3.68 4.35
N GLY A 107 36.06 3.00 4.22
CA GLY A 107 35.67 1.86 5.03
C GLY A 107 35.27 2.23 6.47
N ASN A 108 35.24 3.52 6.83
CA ASN A 108 34.87 3.97 8.17
C ASN A 108 33.35 4.13 8.28
N LEU A 109 32.67 3.00 8.47
CA LEU A 109 31.21 2.95 8.52
C LEU A 109 30.63 3.71 9.72
N THR A 110 31.32 3.74 10.86
CA THR A 110 30.90 4.52 12.04
C THR A 110 30.89 6.02 11.73
N ALA A 111 31.98 6.55 11.16
CA ALA A 111 32.05 7.95 10.77
C ALA A 111 31.08 8.28 9.62
N ALA A 112 30.82 7.32 8.73
CA ALA A 112 29.81 7.47 7.69
C ALA A 112 28.40 7.61 8.27
N ARG A 113 28.00 6.73 9.20
CA ARG A 113 26.69 6.81 9.86
C ARG A 113 26.51 8.13 10.61
N LEU A 114 27.51 8.56 11.37
CA LEU A 114 27.49 9.87 12.05
C LEU A 114 27.43 11.03 11.06
N GLY A 115 28.17 10.94 9.96
CA GLY A 115 28.16 11.95 8.90
C GLY A 115 26.81 12.08 8.21
N LEU A 116 26.08 10.97 8.04
CA LEU A 116 24.75 10.95 7.43
C LEU A 116 23.75 11.67 8.33
N MET A 117 23.83 11.44 9.65
CA MET A 117 22.98 12.07 10.65
C MET A 117 23.20 13.59 10.82
N LYS A 118 24.20 14.18 10.16
CA LYS A 118 24.34 15.64 10.09
C LYS A 118 23.31 16.30 9.17
N TRP A 119 22.70 15.54 8.25
CA TRP A 119 21.74 16.01 7.25
C TRP A 119 20.29 15.98 7.75
N VAL A 120 20.07 16.49 8.95
CA VAL A 120 18.76 16.49 9.64
C VAL A 120 18.20 17.89 9.89
N LYS A 121 18.85 18.92 9.36
CA LYS A 121 18.51 20.33 9.59
C LYS A 121 17.87 20.99 8.38
N ALA A 122 16.87 21.83 8.60
CA ALA A 122 16.33 22.77 7.62
C ALA A 122 16.13 24.13 8.29
N GLY A 123 16.49 25.23 7.61
CA GLY A 123 16.45 26.57 8.21
C GLY A 123 17.26 26.69 9.50
N GLY A 124 18.39 25.96 9.60
CA GLY A 124 19.25 25.93 10.78
C GLY A 124 18.75 25.06 11.96
N ARG A 125 17.51 24.57 11.93
CA ARG A 125 16.90 23.77 13.01
C ARG A 125 16.83 22.30 12.66
N THR A 126 16.99 21.43 13.67
CA THR A 126 16.78 19.99 13.49
C THR A 126 15.31 19.70 13.23
N VAL A 127 15.02 18.98 12.14
CA VAL A 127 13.66 18.62 11.73
C VAL A 127 13.44 17.13 12.00
N ARG A 128 12.48 16.81 12.86
CA ARG A 128 12.15 15.42 13.25
C ARG A 128 11.88 14.50 12.05
N GLY A 129 11.25 15.03 10.99
CA GLY A 129 11.03 14.29 9.75
C GLY A 129 12.33 13.89 9.04
N LEU A 130 13.31 14.78 8.99
CA LEU A 130 14.61 14.50 8.39
C LEU A 130 15.43 13.52 9.24
N VAL A 131 15.34 13.60 10.57
CA VAL A 131 15.95 12.60 11.49
C VAL A 131 15.47 11.20 11.13
N ARG A 132 14.15 10.97 11.12
CA ARG A 132 13.57 9.66 10.78
C ARG A 132 14.00 9.16 9.40
N ARG A 133 14.05 10.06 8.42
CA ARG A 133 14.51 9.71 7.07
C ARG A 133 15.98 9.31 7.05
N ARG A 134 16.87 10.09 7.69
CA ARG A 134 18.30 9.74 7.74
C ARG A 134 18.57 8.45 8.51
N GLU A 135 17.77 8.15 9.54
CA GLU A 135 17.83 6.85 10.24
C GLU A 135 17.42 5.69 9.34
N ALA A 136 16.34 5.85 8.57
CA ALA A 136 15.90 4.84 7.61
C ALA A 136 16.93 4.62 6.49
N GLU A 137 17.49 5.70 5.94
CA GLU A 137 18.58 5.63 4.96
C GLU A 137 19.83 4.99 5.56
N ALA A 138 20.17 5.28 6.82
CA ALA A 138 21.29 4.63 7.50
C ALA A 138 21.08 3.12 7.59
N ARG A 139 19.90 2.66 8.02
CA ARG A 139 19.57 1.22 8.05
C ARG A 139 19.69 0.59 6.66
N LEU A 140 19.21 1.26 5.63
CA LEU A 140 19.30 0.74 4.28
C LEU A 140 20.75 0.68 3.77
N ILE A 141 21.54 1.74 4.01
CA ILE A 141 22.90 1.86 3.47
C ILE A 141 23.87 0.92 4.17
N PHE A 142 23.80 0.84 5.50
CA PHE A 142 24.80 0.16 6.32
C PHE A 142 24.36 -1.24 6.76
N ASP A 143 23.06 -1.46 6.92
CA ASP A 143 22.50 -2.71 7.46
C ASP A 143 21.72 -3.50 6.39
N GLY A 144 21.46 -2.89 5.23
CA GLY A 144 20.73 -3.52 4.13
C GLY A 144 19.25 -3.75 4.41
N ASP A 145 18.68 -3.01 5.37
CA ASP A 145 17.27 -3.07 5.75
C ASP A 145 16.50 -1.88 5.16
N TYR A 146 15.50 -2.20 4.33
CA TYR A 146 14.55 -1.23 3.78
C TYR A 146 13.52 -0.74 4.83
N GLY A 147 13.67 -1.11 6.09
CA GLY A 147 12.67 -0.94 7.13
C GLY A 147 11.48 -1.88 6.93
N HIS A 148 11.71 -3.03 6.27
CA HIS A 148 10.67 -4.03 6.00
C HIS A 148 10.98 -5.35 6.69
N ALA A 149 12.20 -5.55 7.20
CA ALA A 149 12.52 -6.69 8.04
C ALA A 149 13.27 -6.20 9.28
N THR A 150 12.59 -6.30 10.43
CA THR A 150 13.15 -6.33 11.79
C THR A 150 14.02 -5.13 12.22
N VAL A 151 13.46 -4.20 13.00
CA VAL A 151 13.94 -3.76 14.35
C VAL A 151 12.89 -2.77 14.93
N THR A 152 12.24 -3.18 16.02
CA THR A 152 11.38 -2.40 16.95
C THR A 152 10.45 -1.36 16.33
N ALA A 153 9.47 -1.79 15.52
CA ALA A 153 8.25 -1.01 15.43
C ALA A 153 7.47 -1.25 16.73
N GLU A 154 7.27 -0.20 17.53
CA GLU A 154 6.33 -0.28 18.65
C GLU A 154 4.99 -0.80 18.13
N PRO A 155 4.37 -1.79 18.79
CA PRO A 155 3.04 -2.27 18.43
C PRO A 155 2.07 -1.10 18.31
N ARG A 156 1.42 -0.95 17.16
CA ARG A 156 0.43 0.10 16.95
C ARG A 156 -0.97 -0.49 16.95
N ALA A 157 -1.87 0.09 17.74
CA ALA A 157 -3.25 -0.37 17.87
C ALA A 157 -4.01 -0.34 16.52
N ASP A 158 -3.71 0.62 15.64
CA ASP A 158 -4.29 0.67 14.29
C ASP A 158 -3.88 -0.55 13.45
N VAL A 159 -2.63 -1.00 13.61
CA VAL A 159 -2.08 -2.18 12.93
C VAL A 159 -2.69 -3.46 13.46
N THR A 160 -2.75 -3.63 14.78
CA THR A 160 -3.40 -4.79 15.39
C THR A 160 -4.86 -4.91 14.92
N THR A 161 -5.55 -3.78 14.80
CA THR A 161 -6.93 -3.74 14.32
C THR A 161 -7.05 -4.30 12.91
N TYR A 162 -6.31 -3.77 11.94
CA TYR A 162 -6.46 -4.25 10.55
C TYR A 162 -5.81 -5.63 10.34
N GLN A 163 -4.81 -6.02 11.13
CA GLN A 163 -4.30 -7.40 11.16
C GLN A 163 -5.41 -8.39 11.55
N ALA A 164 -6.16 -8.09 12.61
CA ALA A 164 -7.28 -8.93 13.05
C ALA A 164 -8.41 -8.98 12.00
N GLN A 165 -8.70 -7.85 11.34
CA GLN A 165 -9.70 -7.79 10.27
C GLN A 165 -9.28 -8.67 9.07
N LEU A 166 -8.04 -8.52 8.60
CA LEU A 166 -7.49 -9.32 7.52
C LEU A 166 -7.48 -10.81 7.85
N ALA A 167 -7.03 -11.19 9.06
CA ALA A 167 -7.06 -12.57 9.52
C ALA A 167 -8.48 -13.15 9.53
N THR A 168 -9.45 -12.38 10.04
CA THR A 168 -10.87 -12.77 10.04
C THR A 168 -11.40 -12.99 8.61
N LEU A 169 -10.95 -12.17 7.66
CA LEU A 169 -11.32 -12.26 6.25
C LEU A 169 -10.56 -13.35 5.48
N GLY A 170 -9.59 -14.04 6.12
CA GLY A 170 -8.84 -15.14 5.53
C GLY A 170 -7.52 -14.73 4.86
N PHE A 171 -7.05 -13.50 5.08
CA PHE A 171 -5.77 -13.03 4.57
C PHE A 171 -4.66 -13.26 5.61
N PRO A 172 -3.61 -14.04 5.30
CA PRO A 172 -2.62 -14.46 6.29
C PRO A 172 -1.64 -13.32 6.65
N VAL A 173 -1.84 -12.71 7.81
CA VAL A 173 -1.03 -11.57 8.30
C VAL A 173 0.21 -11.99 9.11
N GLY A 174 0.34 -13.27 9.47
CA GLY A 174 1.33 -13.74 10.44
C GLY A 174 0.88 -13.46 11.88
N THR A 175 1.80 -13.01 12.74
CA THR A 175 1.51 -12.68 14.14
C THR A 175 0.69 -11.38 14.25
N LEU A 176 -0.32 -11.35 15.12
CA LEU A 176 -1.07 -10.13 15.48
C LEU A 176 -0.28 -9.31 16.50
N ASP A 177 0.90 -8.87 16.10
CA ASP A 177 1.89 -8.18 16.93
C ASP A 177 1.77 -6.64 16.87
N GLY A 178 0.83 -6.10 16.08
CA GLY A 178 0.72 -4.66 15.87
C GLY A 178 1.82 -4.09 14.97
N ILE A 179 2.53 -4.94 14.23
CA ILE A 179 3.64 -4.55 13.35
C ILE A 179 3.27 -4.78 11.88
N ALA A 180 3.42 -3.73 11.07
CA ALA A 180 3.14 -3.75 9.64
C ALA A 180 4.30 -4.38 8.84
N GLY A 181 4.70 -5.59 9.23
CA GLY A 181 5.80 -6.36 8.64
C GLY A 181 5.45 -6.96 7.26
N PRO A 182 6.35 -7.76 6.68
CA PRO A 182 6.18 -8.31 5.33
C PRO A 182 4.91 -9.14 5.16
N ALA A 183 4.60 -9.99 6.14
CA ALA A 183 3.40 -10.83 6.12
C ALA A 183 2.13 -9.97 6.16
N THR A 184 2.06 -9.01 7.07
CA THR A 184 0.98 -8.02 7.16
C THR A 184 0.78 -7.27 5.84
N ARG A 185 1.86 -6.78 5.20
CA ARG A 185 1.76 -6.06 3.92
C ARG A 185 1.36 -6.95 2.77
N ALA A 186 1.85 -8.18 2.73
CA ALA A 186 1.43 -9.17 1.73
C ALA A 186 -0.06 -9.48 1.87
N ALA A 187 -0.57 -9.59 3.09
CA ALA A 187 -2.00 -9.75 3.37
C ALA A 187 -2.82 -8.53 2.94
N VAL A 188 -2.34 -7.31 3.23
CA VAL A 188 -2.99 -6.07 2.76
C VAL A 188 -3.05 -6.04 1.23
N LEU A 189 -1.94 -6.35 0.56
CA LEU A 189 -1.87 -6.38 -0.90
C LEU A 189 -2.81 -7.44 -1.49
N ALA A 190 -2.87 -8.63 -0.89
CA ALA A 190 -3.79 -9.68 -1.30
C ALA A 190 -5.24 -9.25 -1.14
N TYR A 191 -5.58 -8.55 -0.05
CA TYR A 191 -6.92 -8.00 0.18
C TYR A 191 -7.27 -6.88 -0.82
N GLN A 192 -6.34 -5.97 -1.10
CA GLN A 192 -6.56 -4.89 -2.07
C GLN A 192 -6.85 -5.45 -3.47
N ARG A 193 -6.14 -6.51 -3.87
CA ARG A 193 -6.35 -7.20 -5.15
C ARG A 193 -7.72 -7.83 -5.31
N THR A 194 -8.47 -8.04 -4.23
CA THR A 194 -9.86 -8.54 -4.32
C THR A 194 -10.89 -7.40 -4.42
N HIS A 195 -10.45 -6.14 -4.44
CA HIS A 195 -11.30 -4.96 -4.40
C HIS A 195 -10.91 -3.97 -5.50
N ASP A 196 -11.74 -3.89 -6.54
CA ASP A 196 -11.53 -3.00 -7.68
C ASP A 196 -11.49 -1.50 -7.30
N ASP A 197 -12.06 -1.11 -6.14
CA ASP A 197 -12.06 0.25 -5.61
C ASP A 197 -10.84 0.59 -4.74
N LEU A 198 -9.96 -0.38 -4.50
CA LEU A 198 -8.74 -0.21 -3.72
C LEU A 198 -7.49 -0.23 -4.61
N VAL A 199 -6.42 0.40 -4.12
CA VAL A 199 -5.12 0.42 -4.79
C VAL A 199 -4.26 -0.71 -4.26
N ASP A 200 -3.66 -1.51 -5.13
CA ASP A 200 -2.78 -2.64 -4.81
C ASP A 200 -1.37 -2.22 -4.35
N ASP A 201 -1.26 -1.51 -3.23
CA ASP A 201 0.01 -0.96 -2.73
C ASP A 201 0.58 -1.64 -1.48
N GLY A 202 -0.15 -2.60 -0.90
CA GLY A 202 0.24 -3.29 0.34
C GLY A 202 0.20 -2.40 1.58
N ILE A 203 -0.43 -1.21 1.50
CA ILE A 203 -0.53 -0.23 2.58
C ILE A 203 -1.99 -0.09 3.02
N ALA A 204 -2.25 -0.35 4.31
CA ALA A 204 -3.58 -0.19 4.88
C ALA A 204 -3.91 1.29 5.15
N GLY A 205 -4.09 2.09 4.10
CA GLY A 205 -4.51 3.50 4.17
C GLY A 205 -5.99 3.68 4.57
N PRO A 206 -6.50 4.92 4.66
CA PRO A 206 -7.90 5.18 5.06
C PRO A 206 -8.94 4.43 4.22
N ALA A 207 -8.74 4.34 2.90
CA ALA A 207 -9.64 3.60 2.00
C ALA A 207 -9.65 2.10 2.30
N THR A 208 -8.46 1.48 2.39
CA THR A 208 -8.31 0.05 2.73
C THR A 208 -8.93 -0.26 4.08
N ARG A 209 -8.70 0.59 5.10
CA ARG A 209 -9.26 0.40 6.45
C ARG A 209 -10.78 0.54 6.47
N ALA A 210 -11.32 1.50 5.73
CA ALA A 210 -12.76 1.66 5.58
C ALA A 210 -13.38 0.43 4.89
N SER A 211 -12.72 -0.10 3.87
CA SER A 211 -13.17 -1.33 3.19
C SER A 211 -13.14 -2.54 4.12
N LEU A 212 -12.05 -2.76 4.85
CA LEU A 212 -11.94 -3.84 5.84
C LEU A 212 -13.06 -3.78 6.88
N ALA A 213 -13.36 -2.59 7.39
CA ALA A 213 -14.45 -2.40 8.33
C ALA A 213 -15.82 -2.75 7.73
N ARG A 214 -16.07 -2.37 6.46
CA ARG A 214 -17.32 -2.72 5.75
C ARG A 214 -17.47 -4.22 5.56
N ASP A 215 -16.41 -4.91 5.13
CA ASP A 215 -16.45 -6.36 4.87
C ASP A 215 -16.63 -7.16 6.15
N ILE A 216 -15.99 -6.75 7.23
CA ILE A 216 -16.19 -7.35 8.55
C ILE A 216 -17.63 -7.16 9.02
N ALA A 217 -18.19 -5.95 8.86
CA ALA A 217 -19.59 -5.71 9.20
C ALA A 217 -20.55 -6.54 8.32
N ALA A 218 -20.25 -6.70 7.02
CA ALA A 218 -21.02 -7.55 6.12
C ALA A 218 -20.97 -9.03 6.55
N ARG A 219 -19.78 -9.55 6.88
CA ARG A 219 -19.60 -10.93 7.34
C ARG A 219 -20.35 -11.21 8.65
N LYS A 220 -20.34 -10.27 9.60
CA LYS A 220 -21.12 -10.37 10.85
C LYS A 220 -22.62 -10.43 10.59
N ARG A 221 -23.15 -9.55 9.72
CA ARG A 221 -24.58 -9.56 9.36
C ARG A 221 -25.01 -10.88 8.73
N VAL A 222 -24.19 -11.46 7.86
CA VAL A 222 -24.50 -12.78 7.26
C VAL A 222 -24.54 -13.88 8.33
N ALA A 223 -23.62 -13.85 9.30
CA ALA A 223 -23.63 -14.80 10.41
C ALA A 223 -24.86 -14.65 11.33
N GLU A 224 -25.27 -13.41 11.64
CA GLU A 224 -26.46 -13.11 12.44
C GLU A 224 -27.76 -13.56 11.76
N ILE A 225 -27.90 -13.29 10.45
CA ILE A 225 -29.05 -13.77 9.67
C ILE A 225 -29.08 -15.30 9.65
N GLY A 226 -27.94 -15.95 9.41
CA GLY A 226 -27.86 -17.42 9.42
C GLY A 226 -28.24 -18.03 10.76
N ALA A 227 -27.79 -17.45 11.87
CA ALA A 227 -28.15 -17.89 13.23
C ALA A 227 -29.64 -17.65 13.54
N GLY A 228 -30.20 -16.50 13.12
CA GLY A 228 -31.61 -16.18 13.30
C GLY A 228 -32.55 -17.06 12.48
N SER A 229 -32.20 -17.39 11.23
CA SER A 229 -32.98 -18.31 10.39
C SER A 229 -32.99 -19.73 10.95
N LEU A 230 -31.91 -20.19 11.58
CA LEU A 230 -31.86 -21.48 12.27
C LEU A 230 -32.70 -21.49 13.57
N ALA A 231 -32.75 -20.37 14.31
CA ALA A 231 -33.57 -20.26 15.52
C ALA A 231 -35.09 -20.20 15.23
N VAL A 232 -35.48 -19.51 14.15
CA VAL A 232 -36.89 -19.42 13.72
C VAL A 232 -37.34 -20.72 13.03
N GLY A 233 -36.46 -21.38 12.27
CA GLY A 233 -36.74 -22.69 11.67
C GLY A 233 -36.88 -23.83 12.67
N GLY A 234 -36.21 -23.75 13.83
CA GLY A 234 -36.32 -24.72 14.91
C GLY A 234 -37.59 -24.61 15.77
N THR A 235 -38.38 -23.54 15.62
CA THR A 235 -39.55 -23.26 16.48
C THR A 235 -40.88 -23.13 15.74
N ALA A 236 -40.91 -23.30 14.41
CA ALA A 236 -42.15 -23.34 13.63
C ALA A 236 -42.79 -24.75 13.62
N GLY A 237 -43.41 -25.10 14.74
CA GLY A 237 -44.71 -25.78 14.85
C GLY A 237 -45.00 -27.02 14.00
N ILE A 238 -44.83 -28.19 14.64
CA ILE A 238 -45.66 -29.37 14.41
C ILE A 238 -47.06 -29.04 14.96
N ALA A 239 -48.01 -28.59 14.12
CA ALA A 239 -49.45 -28.61 14.46
C ALA A 239 -50.35 -28.42 13.22
N ALA A 240 -50.90 -29.56 12.76
CA ALA A 240 -52.23 -29.79 12.18
C ALA A 240 -52.72 -29.05 10.90
N GLY A 241 -52.88 -29.85 9.83
CA GLY A 241 -54.17 -29.99 9.13
C GLY A 241 -54.42 -29.19 7.84
N SER A 242 -54.64 -29.92 6.74
CA SER A 242 -55.05 -29.53 5.37
C SER A 242 -53.99 -28.82 4.51
N ASP A 243 -53.58 -29.51 3.43
CA ASP A 243 -52.28 -29.46 2.72
C ASP A 243 -51.84 -28.06 2.21
N PRO A 244 -51.06 -27.28 3.00
CA PRO A 244 -50.54 -25.97 2.66
C PRO A 244 -49.14 -26.05 2.01
N LEU A 245 -48.58 -27.25 1.88
CA LEU A 245 -47.21 -27.48 1.40
C LEU A 245 -47.07 -27.11 -0.08
N LEU A 246 -48.09 -27.36 -0.90
CA LEU A 246 -48.04 -27.06 -2.34
C LEU A 246 -48.14 -25.55 -2.65
N VAL A 247 -48.96 -24.80 -1.90
CA VAL A 247 -49.10 -23.34 -2.09
C VAL A 247 -47.88 -22.59 -1.54
N GLY A 248 -47.35 -23.02 -0.39
CA GLY A 248 -46.14 -22.43 0.20
C GLY A 248 -44.89 -22.65 -0.64
N VAL A 249 -44.72 -23.85 -1.21
CA VAL A 249 -43.60 -24.16 -2.12
C VAL A 249 -43.74 -23.41 -3.45
N ALA A 250 -44.96 -23.29 -3.99
CA ALA A 250 -45.19 -22.55 -5.24
C ALA A 250 -44.92 -21.04 -5.10
N VAL A 251 -45.38 -20.41 -4.02
CA VAL A 251 -45.10 -18.98 -3.76
C VAL A 251 -43.62 -18.75 -3.47
N GLY A 252 -42.98 -19.66 -2.72
CA GLY A 252 -41.53 -19.62 -2.47
C GLY A 252 -40.70 -19.73 -3.74
N LEU A 253 -41.05 -20.62 -4.66
CA LEU A 253 -40.37 -20.79 -5.94
C LEU A 253 -40.58 -19.58 -6.88
N VAL A 254 -41.76 -18.97 -6.91
CA VAL A 254 -42.03 -17.77 -7.72
C VAL A 254 -41.25 -16.56 -7.20
N VAL A 255 -41.18 -16.37 -5.87
CA VAL A 255 -40.37 -15.30 -5.26
C VAL A 255 -38.88 -15.52 -5.50
N LEU A 256 -38.40 -16.78 -5.41
CA LEU A 256 -37.02 -17.13 -5.75
C LEU A 256 -36.72 -16.91 -7.24
N LEU A 257 -37.63 -17.22 -8.15
CA LEU A 257 -37.47 -17.02 -9.60
C LEU A 257 -37.48 -15.53 -9.98
N LEU A 258 -38.36 -14.72 -9.37
CA LEU A 258 -38.40 -13.27 -9.58
C LEU A 258 -37.17 -12.57 -8.97
N ALA A 259 -36.73 -13.00 -7.77
CA ALA A 259 -35.52 -12.49 -7.13
C ALA A 259 -34.25 -12.89 -7.89
N SER A 260 -34.17 -14.12 -8.41
CA SER A 260 -33.05 -14.56 -9.24
C SER A 260 -33.06 -13.94 -10.63
N GLY A 261 -34.21 -13.64 -11.22
CA GLY A 261 -34.33 -12.84 -12.44
C GLY A 261 -33.87 -11.38 -12.25
N PHE A 262 -34.29 -10.73 -11.16
CA PHE A 262 -33.84 -9.39 -10.78
C PHE A 262 -32.35 -9.36 -10.44
N PHE A 263 -31.85 -10.36 -9.71
CA PHE A 263 -30.43 -10.52 -9.38
C PHE A 263 -29.59 -10.78 -10.64
N ALA A 264 -30.03 -11.68 -11.53
CA ALA A 264 -29.37 -11.94 -12.80
C ALA A 264 -29.36 -10.72 -13.73
N TRP A 265 -30.39 -9.88 -13.71
CA TRP A 265 -30.42 -8.62 -14.45
C TRP A 265 -29.52 -7.54 -13.82
N ARG A 266 -29.61 -7.35 -12.50
CA ARG A 266 -28.84 -6.38 -11.71
C ARG A 266 -27.33 -6.65 -11.74
N TYR A 267 -26.95 -7.93 -11.74
CA TYR A 267 -25.57 -8.40 -11.70
C TYR A 267 -25.15 -9.09 -13.01
N ARG A 268 -25.85 -8.84 -14.12
CA ARG A 268 -25.55 -9.44 -15.45
C ARG A 268 -24.10 -9.26 -15.90
N GLY A 269 -23.47 -8.17 -15.48
CA GLY A 269 -22.07 -7.88 -15.77
C GLY A 269 -21.11 -8.77 -14.98
N GLU A 270 -21.41 -9.03 -13.71
CA GLU A 270 -20.59 -9.86 -12.81
C GLU A 270 -20.77 -11.36 -13.10
N LEU A 271 -21.99 -11.79 -13.44
CA LEU A 271 -22.26 -13.14 -13.94
C LEU A 271 -21.50 -13.43 -15.24
N ARG A 272 -21.42 -12.46 -16.17
CA ARG A 272 -20.60 -12.61 -17.38
C ARG A 272 -19.10 -12.69 -17.06
N ARG A 273 -18.62 -12.01 -16.01
CA ARG A 273 -17.22 -12.09 -15.55
C ARG A 273 -16.95 -13.46 -14.89
N PHE A 274 -17.80 -13.90 -13.99
CA PHE A 274 -17.71 -15.21 -13.33
C PHE A 274 -17.70 -16.38 -14.32
N LEU A 275 -18.59 -16.33 -15.34
CA LEU A 275 -18.64 -17.35 -16.39
C LEU A 275 -17.42 -17.34 -17.31
N ARG A 276 -16.74 -16.20 -17.47
CA ARG A 276 -15.45 -16.12 -18.19
C ARG A 276 -14.31 -16.69 -17.37
N THR A 277 -14.27 -16.40 -16.06
CA THR A 277 -13.30 -16.99 -15.12
C THR A 277 -13.38 -18.52 -15.08
N ILE A 278 -14.58 -19.10 -15.20
CA ILE A 278 -14.78 -20.56 -15.25
C ILE A 278 -14.41 -21.14 -16.62
N ARG A 279 -14.61 -20.40 -17.72
CA ARG A 279 -14.30 -20.87 -19.08
C ARG A 279 -12.85 -20.61 -19.52
N GLY A 280 -12.06 -19.89 -18.73
CA GLY A 280 -10.66 -19.60 -19.04
C GLY A 280 -10.46 -18.78 -20.33
N VAL A 281 -11.43 -17.93 -20.70
CA VAL A 281 -11.38 -17.01 -21.86
C VAL A 281 -11.57 -15.57 -21.40
#